data_AF-A0A6N9Z7Q8-F1
#
_entry.id   AF-A0A6N9Z7Q8-F1
#
_cell.length_a   1.000
_cell.length_b   1.000
_cell.length_c   1.000
_cell.angle_alpha   90.00
_cell.angle_beta   90.00
_cell.angle_gamma   90.00
#
_symmetry.space_group_name_H-M   'P 1'
#
loop_
_entity.id
_entity.type
_entity.pdbx_description
1 polymer ?
#
loop_
_entity_poly.entity_id
_entity_poly.type
_entity_poly.pdbx_seq_one_letter_code
_entity_poly.pdbx_strand_id
1 'polypeptide(L)'
;MAEELGTGYILIQPSTKGLGKAIEGSIDDGTSTGVKKSGKTILSRVGGAFKTVGKIGVGAVGTVTGAIAGLAAKGGFDRALNIERARTKLKALGHDTKSVDGIMSDALASVKGTAFGLGDAASVAAGLVASGIKQGKSLATVLGTVGDVAQVSGRSFQDMGLIFQQVAAKGKLQGDEMLQLMQSGIPVLQYLADHFKVTSAEAQKMVSDGKVSFEEFEAAMREHLGGAAKNAGDSFEGAMGNVRAALSRLGETIATPVSR
;
A
#
# COMPACT_ATOMS: atom_id res chain seq x y z
N MET A 1 46.06 -31.64 -3.68
CA MET A 1 44.98 -32.48 -3.13
C MET A 1 44.12 -31.56 -2.27
N ALA A 2 42.89 -31.27 -2.69
CA ALA A 2 41.95 -30.42 -1.97
C ALA A 2 40.85 -31.31 -1.40
N GLU A 3 40.66 -31.28 -0.09
CA GLU A 3 39.59 -31.99 0.62
C GLU A 3 38.27 -31.23 0.44
N GLU A 4 37.26 -31.91 -0.12
CA GLU A 4 35.88 -31.42 -0.15
C GLU A 4 35.26 -31.54 1.25
N LEU A 5 34.84 -30.40 1.82
CA LEU A 5 34.05 -30.36 3.04
C LEU A 5 32.55 -30.42 2.67
N GLY A 6 31.90 -31.52 3.06
CA GLY A 6 30.52 -31.85 2.72
C GLY A 6 29.47 -30.86 3.24
N THR A 7 28.38 -30.74 2.50
CA THR A 7 27.22 -29.91 2.82
C THR A 7 26.24 -30.69 3.71
N GLY A 8 25.89 -30.13 4.88
CA GLY A 8 24.93 -30.72 5.81
C GLY A 8 23.58 -29.97 5.80
N TYR A 9 22.47 -30.70 5.68
CA TYR A 9 21.11 -30.15 5.81
C TYR A 9 20.56 -30.42 7.21
N ILE A 10 19.97 -29.40 7.84
CA ILE A 10 19.28 -29.52 9.14
C ILE A 10 17.78 -29.68 8.89
N LEU A 11 17.25 -30.86 9.17
CA LEU A 11 15.82 -31.12 9.23
C LEU A 11 15.30 -30.74 10.62
N ILE A 12 14.50 -29.67 10.72
CA ILE A 12 13.80 -29.30 11.95
C ILE A 12 12.42 -29.95 11.91
N GLN A 13 12.23 -31.04 12.66
CA GLN A 13 10.90 -31.56 12.97
C GLN A 13 10.39 -30.93 14.28
N PRO A 14 9.27 -30.19 14.30
CA PRO A 14 8.65 -29.78 15.54
C PRO A 14 8.08 -31.01 16.26
N SER A 15 8.68 -31.35 17.40
CA SER A 15 8.16 -32.38 18.31
C SER A 15 6.82 -31.91 18.91
N THR A 16 5.74 -32.65 18.67
CA THR A 16 4.39 -32.39 19.19
C THR A 16 4.13 -32.98 20.59
N LYS A 17 5.17 -33.40 21.31
CA LYS A 17 5.04 -33.95 22.67
C LYS A 17 4.65 -32.85 23.66
N GLY A 18 3.36 -32.73 23.94
CA GLY A 18 2.80 -31.85 24.96
C GLY A 18 1.64 -30.95 24.49
N LEU A 19 1.39 -30.85 23.18
CA LEU A 19 0.35 -29.94 22.66
C LEU A 19 -1.08 -30.40 23.02
N GLY A 20 -1.33 -31.71 23.06
CA GLY A 20 -2.65 -32.27 23.38
C GLY A 20 -3.10 -32.00 24.82
N LYS A 21 -2.19 -32.07 25.79
CA LYS A 21 -2.51 -31.83 27.21
C LYS A 21 -2.74 -30.35 27.56
N ALA A 22 -2.25 -29.42 26.74
CA ALA A 22 -2.45 -27.99 26.97
C ALA A 22 -3.82 -27.49 26.48
N ILE A 23 -4.44 -28.19 25.53
CA ILE A 23 -5.70 -27.79 24.90
C ILE A 23 -6.91 -28.42 25.62
N GLU A 24 -6.77 -29.64 26.13
CA GLU A 24 -7.89 -30.36 26.79
C GLU A 24 -8.17 -29.85 28.23
N GLY A 25 -7.17 -29.28 28.90
CA GLY A 25 -7.31 -28.79 30.29
C GLY A 25 -7.68 -27.30 30.43
N SER A 26 -7.94 -26.57 29.35
CA SER A 26 -8.16 -25.11 29.39
C SER A 26 -9.52 -24.64 28.86
N ILE A 27 -10.42 -25.57 28.56
CA ILE A 27 -11.77 -25.26 28.04
C ILE A 27 -12.90 -25.47 29.07
N ASP A 28 -12.66 -26.18 30.17
CA ASP A 28 -13.76 -26.68 31.03
C ASP A 28 -13.92 -26.04 32.42
N ASP A 29 -13.18 -24.97 32.77
CA ASP A 29 -13.47 -24.28 34.05
C ASP A 29 -13.26 -22.78 34.00
N GLY A 30 -14.38 -22.08 34.18
CA GLY A 30 -14.52 -20.65 33.99
C GLY A 30 -13.87 -19.80 35.08
N THR A 31 -13.45 -18.62 34.62
CA THR A 31 -13.75 -17.32 35.24
C THR A 31 -13.24 -17.05 36.67
N SER A 32 -12.30 -16.10 36.74
CA SER A 32 -12.04 -15.18 37.87
C SER A 32 -10.85 -15.37 38.82
N THR A 33 -9.88 -16.29 38.61
CA THR A 33 -8.69 -16.33 39.52
C THR A 33 -7.31 -16.53 38.86
N GLY A 34 -7.22 -16.80 37.55
CA GLY A 34 -5.93 -17.00 36.86
C GLY A 34 -5.15 -15.73 36.46
N VAL A 35 -5.78 -14.54 36.48
CA VAL A 35 -5.18 -13.31 35.95
C VAL A 35 -4.11 -12.70 36.87
N LYS A 36 -4.16 -12.94 38.19
CA LYS A 36 -3.27 -12.27 39.15
C LYS A 36 -1.85 -12.85 39.24
N LYS A 37 -1.61 -14.10 38.82
CA LYS A 37 -0.27 -14.73 38.92
C LYS A 37 0.53 -14.70 37.60
N SER A 38 -0.13 -14.66 36.44
CA SER A 38 0.55 -14.52 35.13
C SER A 38 0.95 -13.07 34.80
N GLY A 39 0.27 -12.07 35.37
CA GLY A 39 0.57 -10.66 35.13
C GLY A 39 1.95 -10.21 35.62
N LYS A 40 2.46 -10.75 36.74
CA LYS A 40 3.71 -10.28 37.38
C LYS A 40 4.99 -10.71 36.64
N THR A 41 4.96 -11.85 35.95
CA THR A 41 6.13 -12.40 35.21
C THR A 41 6.19 -11.87 33.78
N ILE A 42 5.03 -11.60 33.16
CA ILE A 42 4.96 -10.99 31.83
C ILE A 42 5.32 -9.50 31.91
N LEU A 43 4.85 -8.78 32.93
CA LEU A 43 5.14 -7.35 33.10
C LEU A 43 6.62 -7.08 33.41
N SER A 44 7.31 -7.98 34.12
CA SER A 44 8.75 -7.86 34.40
C SER A 44 9.63 -8.20 33.19
N ARG A 45 9.18 -9.05 32.26
CA ARG A 45 9.88 -9.31 30.99
C ARG A 45 9.61 -8.25 29.91
N VAL A 46 8.40 -7.69 29.88
CA VAL A 46 8.02 -6.59 28.99
C VAL A 46 8.68 -5.27 29.43
N GLY A 47 8.78 -5.00 30.73
CA GLY A 47 9.48 -3.82 31.26
C GLY A 47 10.99 -3.80 30.96
N GLY A 48 11.62 -4.97 30.81
CA GLY A 48 13.02 -5.09 30.40
C GLY A 48 13.25 -4.80 28.90
N ALA A 49 12.31 -5.22 28.04
CA ALA A 49 12.38 -4.97 26.60
C ALA A 49 12.08 -3.52 26.23
N PHE A 50 11.17 -2.85 26.95
CA PHE A 50 10.84 -1.44 26.73
C PHE A 50 11.97 -0.47 27.10
N LYS A 51 12.82 -0.82 28.07
CA LYS A 51 13.96 0.03 28.48
C LYS A 51 15.05 0.13 27.41
N THR A 52 15.12 -0.83 26.50
CA THR A 52 16.09 -0.86 25.39
C THR A 52 15.58 -0.12 24.14
N VAL A 53 14.27 0.00 23.98
CA VAL A 53 13.65 0.70 22.83
C VAL A 53 13.60 2.23 23.05
N GLY A 54 13.60 2.71 24.30
CA GLY A 54 13.58 4.14 24.64
C GLY A 54 14.88 4.94 24.38
N LYS A 55 15.91 4.32 23.79
CA LYS A 55 17.17 5.01 23.41
C LYS A 55 17.44 5.04 21.90
N ILE A 56 16.58 4.45 21.07
CA ILE A 56 16.73 4.50 19.60
C ILE A 56 15.97 5.72 19.09
N GLY A 57 16.50 6.90 19.43
CA GLY A 57 16.10 8.17 18.84
C GLY A 57 16.90 8.44 17.57
N VAL A 58 16.19 8.77 16.50
CA VAL A 58 16.63 9.62 15.37
C VAL A 58 17.97 9.24 14.73
N GLY A 59 17.91 8.45 13.65
CA GLY A 59 18.98 8.39 12.65
C GLY A 59 19.42 6.98 12.27
N ALA A 60 19.81 6.85 11.00
CA ALA A 60 20.40 5.68 10.33
C ALA A 60 19.43 4.59 9.83
N VAL A 61 19.03 4.78 8.57
CA VAL A 61 18.75 3.69 7.62
C VAL A 61 20.00 2.82 7.49
N GLY A 62 19.92 1.55 7.89
CA GLY A 62 21.03 0.61 7.73
C GLY A 62 20.67 -0.79 8.24
N THR A 63 20.48 -1.73 7.31
CA THR A 63 20.60 -3.19 7.48
C THR A 63 19.87 -3.81 8.69
N VAL A 64 18.63 -4.27 8.49
CA VAL A 64 18.05 -5.29 9.39
C VAL A 64 17.92 -6.60 8.63
N THR A 65 18.96 -7.41 8.75
CA THR A 65 19.01 -8.82 8.37
C THR A 65 18.21 -9.63 9.41
N GLY A 66 17.10 -10.24 9.00
CA GLY A 66 16.68 -11.57 9.47
C GLY A 66 16.33 -11.80 10.95
N ALA A 67 15.58 -10.94 11.63
CA ALA A 67 14.99 -11.28 12.94
C ALA A 67 13.47 -11.04 12.98
N ILE A 68 12.70 -12.08 12.65
CA ILE A 68 11.25 -12.14 12.88
C ILE A 68 11.03 -12.45 14.36
N ALA A 69 10.52 -11.50 15.15
CA ALA A 69 9.93 -11.79 16.45
C ALA A 69 8.90 -10.72 16.86
N GLY A 70 7.63 -11.14 16.92
CA GLY A 70 6.62 -10.55 17.80
C GLY A 70 5.50 -9.79 17.09
N LEU A 71 4.33 -10.44 17.02
CA LEU A 71 3.05 -9.85 16.61
C LEU A 71 2.78 -8.48 17.25
N ALA A 72 2.77 -7.44 16.42
CA ALA A 72 1.89 -6.27 16.57
C ALA A 72 1.73 -5.62 15.18
N ALA A 73 0.50 -5.59 14.66
CA ALA A 73 0.07 -5.03 13.37
C ALA A 73 0.39 -5.86 12.10
N LYS A 74 -0.46 -6.86 11.80
CA LYS A 74 -0.48 -7.62 10.54
C LYS A 74 -0.38 -6.72 9.29
N GLY A 75 -1.07 -5.57 9.29
CA GLY A 75 -1.00 -4.60 8.20
C GLY A 75 0.30 -3.79 8.09
N GLY A 76 1.06 -3.64 9.18
CA GLY A 76 2.34 -2.94 9.18
C GLY A 76 3.45 -3.76 8.53
N PHE A 77 3.46 -5.07 8.79
CA PHE A 77 4.40 -6.01 8.18
C PHE A 77 4.16 -6.17 6.68
N ASP A 78 2.91 -6.40 6.26
CA ASP A 78 2.57 -6.53 4.84
C ASP A 78 2.88 -5.24 4.06
N ARG A 79 2.63 -4.07 4.67
CA ARG A 79 3.00 -2.77 4.10
C ARG A 79 4.52 -2.62 3.95
N ALA A 80 5.29 -3.00 4.96
CA ALA A 80 6.76 -2.95 4.89
C ALA A 80 7.31 -3.87 3.78
N LEU A 81 6.79 -5.10 3.69
CA LEU A 81 7.14 -6.05 2.63
C LEU A 81 6.81 -5.52 1.23
N ASN A 82 5.63 -4.92 1.05
CA ASN A 82 5.24 -4.36 -0.24
C ASN A 82 6.11 -3.16 -0.65
N ILE A 83 6.49 -2.31 0.31
CA ILE A 83 7.45 -1.23 0.09
C ILE A 83 8.82 -1.77 -0.30
N GLU A 84 9.31 -2.80 0.40
CA GLU A 84 10.59 -3.43 0.09
C GLU A 84 10.61 -4.09 -1.29
N ARG A 85 9.53 -4.79 -1.67
CA ARG A 85 9.36 -5.35 -3.02
C ARG A 85 9.39 -4.27 -4.08
N ALA A 86 8.67 -3.15 -3.88
CA ALA A 86 8.68 -2.04 -4.83
C ALA A 86 10.08 -1.41 -4.95
N ARG A 87 10.77 -1.18 -3.83
CA ARG A 87 12.16 -0.69 -3.81
C ARG A 87 13.11 -1.64 -4.54
N THR A 88 12.98 -2.94 -4.31
CA THR A 88 13.80 -3.97 -4.98
C THR A 88 13.52 -3.98 -6.48
N LYS A 89 12.25 -3.87 -6.90
CA LYS A 89 11.86 -3.77 -8.31
C LYS A 89 12.47 -2.53 -8.97
N LEU A 90 12.40 -1.37 -8.32
CA LEU A 90 13.00 -0.13 -8.83
C LEU A 90 14.53 -0.25 -8.98
N LYS A 91 15.22 -0.85 -8.00
CA LYS A 91 16.66 -1.13 -8.09
C LYS A 91 16.98 -2.08 -9.25
N ALA A 92 16.16 -3.12 -9.44
CA ALA A 92 16.31 -4.07 -10.54
C ALA A 92 16.11 -3.40 -11.91
N LEU A 93 15.31 -2.33 -11.97
CA LEU A 93 15.12 -1.49 -13.16
C LEU A 93 16.26 -0.45 -13.36
N GLY A 94 17.32 -0.50 -12.54
CA GLY A 94 18.50 0.34 -12.70
C GLY A 94 18.48 1.66 -11.92
N HIS A 95 17.49 1.87 -11.03
CA HIS A 95 17.45 3.08 -10.21
C HIS A 95 18.41 3.01 -9.02
N ASP A 96 19.13 4.11 -8.79
CA ASP A 96 19.96 4.28 -7.60
C ASP A 96 19.12 4.56 -6.35
N THR A 97 19.72 4.44 -5.16
CA THR A 97 18.99 4.61 -3.90
C THR A 97 18.28 5.96 -3.79
N LYS A 98 18.88 7.04 -4.31
CA LYS A 98 18.29 8.39 -4.29
C LYS A 98 17.06 8.49 -5.19
N SER A 99 17.13 7.95 -6.40
CA SER A 99 16.01 7.90 -7.34
C SER A 99 14.89 7.03 -6.78
N VAL A 100 15.22 5.88 -6.19
CA VAL A 100 14.24 5.04 -5.50
C VAL A 100 13.54 5.81 -4.38
N ASP A 101 14.27 6.53 -3.53
CA ASP A 101 13.67 7.33 -2.47
C ASP A 101 12.77 8.46 -3.01
N GLY A 102 13.18 9.11 -4.10
CA GLY A 102 12.36 10.10 -4.80
C GLY A 102 11.03 9.51 -5.29
N ILE A 103 11.09 8.40 -6.03
CA ILE A 103 9.90 7.70 -6.55
C ILE A 103 8.97 7.26 -5.41
N MET A 104 9.52 6.73 -4.32
CA MET A 104 8.74 6.34 -3.15
C MET A 104 8.09 7.55 -2.47
N SER A 105 8.76 8.69 -2.44
CA SER A 105 8.22 9.95 -1.93
C SER A 105 7.08 10.47 -2.81
N ASP A 106 7.21 10.40 -4.13
CA ASP A 106 6.15 10.79 -5.07
C ASP A 106 4.92 9.89 -4.93
N ALA A 107 5.15 8.57 -4.83
CA ALA A 107 4.10 7.60 -4.55
C ALA A 107 3.38 7.93 -3.24
N LEU A 108 4.12 8.21 -2.16
CA LEU A 108 3.53 8.62 -0.89
C LEU A 108 2.73 9.91 -0.99
N ALA A 109 3.24 10.91 -1.72
CA ALA A 109 2.55 12.18 -1.92
C ALA A 109 1.21 11.98 -2.66
N SER A 110 1.17 11.09 -3.64
CA SER A 110 -0.03 10.81 -4.46
C SER A 110 -1.16 10.15 -3.69
N VAL A 111 -0.86 9.29 -2.70
CA VAL A 111 -1.87 8.56 -1.92
C VAL A 111 -2.09 9.12 -0.52
N LYS A 112 -1.38 10.20 -0.17
CA LYS A 112 -1.56 10.84 1.14
C LYS A 112 -2.96 11.45 1.24
N GLY A 113 -3.73 10.99 2.22
CA GLY A 113 -5.11 11.45 2.44
C GLY A 113 -6.15 10.73 1.58
N THR A 114 -5.77 9.64 0.91
CA THR A 114 -6.71 8.75 0.22
C THR A 114 -6.80 7.40 0.94
N ALA A 115 -7.69 6.52 0.48
CA ALA A 115 -7.80 5.16 1.00
C ALA A 115 -6.69 4.21 0.49
N PHE A 116 -5.82 4.66 -0.42
CA PHE A 116 -4.84 3.81 -1.10
C PHE A 116 -3.52 3.65 -0.33
N GLY A 117 -2.91 2.48 -0.45
CA GLY A 117 -1.65 2.15 0.22
C GLY A 117 -0.41 2.61 -0.53
N LEU A 118 0.64 3.01 0.21
CA LEU A 118 1.95 3.34 -0.38
C LEU A 118 2.56 2.19 -1.19
N GLY A 119 2.38 0.94 -0.76
CA GLY A 119 2.94 -0.22 -1.48
C GLY A 119 2.37 -0.38 -2.90
N ASP A 120 1.08 -0.09 -3.04
CA ASP A 120 0.36 -0.18 -4.32
C ASP A 120 0.78 0.98 -5.23
N ALA A 121 0.80 2.19 -4.67
CA ALA A 121 1.30 3.38 -5.33
C ALA A 121 2.74 3.21 -5.82
N ALA A 122 3.61 2.66 -4.97
CA ALA A 122 5.02 2.40 -5.31
C ALA A 122 5.18 1.36 -6.42
N SER A 123 4.33 0.33 -6.43
CA SER A 123 4.36 -0.72 -7.46
C SER A 123 3.94 -0.18 -8.83
N VAL A 124 2.92 0.67 -8.86
CA VAL A 124 2.49 1.37 -10.08
C VAL A 124 3.52 2.41 -10.50
N ALA A 125 4.08 3.17 -9.55
CA ALA A 125 5.13 4.15 -9.80
C ALA A 125 6.34 3.52 -10.50
N ALA A 126 6.76 2.33 -10.07
CA ALA A 126 7.83 1.59 -10.73
C ALA A 126 7.51 1.24 -12.19
N GLY A 127 6.26 0.87 -12.49
CA GLY A 127 5.81 0.60 -13.85
C GLY A 127 5.78 1.85 -14.73
N LEU A 128 5.27 2.96 -14.20
CA LEU A 128 5.20 4.24 -14.90
C LEU A 128 6.58 4.81 -15.20
N VAL A 129 7.51 4.74 -14.25
CA VAL A 129 8.89 5.18 -14.46
C VAL A 129 9.61 4.31 -15.50
N ALA A 130 9.38 2.98 -15.47
CA ALA A 130 9.87 2.09 -16.52
C ALA A 130 9.28 2.41 -17.90
N SER A 131 8.10 3.04 -17.93
CA SER A 131 7.44 3.50 -19.17
C SER A 131 7.86 4.92 -19.57
N GLY A 132 8.88 5.49 -18.92
CA GLY A 132 9.47 6.79 -19.27
C GLY A 132 8.91 7.99 -18.50
N ILE A 133 7.96 7.79 -17.57
CA ILE A 133 7.44 8.88 -16.74
C ILE A 133 8.50 9.34 -15.74
N LYS A 134 8.84 10.62 -15.77
CA LYS A 134 9.88 11.18 -14.91
C LYS A 134 9.41 11.27 -13.47
N GLN A 135 10.29 10.89 -12.54
CA GLN A 135 10.13 11.13 -11.10
C GLN A 135 9.89 12.63 -10.79
N GLY A 136 9.34 12.90 -9.63
CA GLY A 136 8.94 14.21 -9.14
C GLY A 136 7.47 14.51 -9.45
N LYS A 137 7.20 15.79 -9.74
CA LYS A 137 5.83 16.31 -9.91
C LYS A 137 5.04 15.61 -11.02
N SER A 138 5.69 15.16 -12.09
CA SER A 138 5.02 14.44 -13.18
C SER A 138 4.50 13.09 -12.69
N LEU A 139 5.37 12.26 -12.10
CA LEU A 139 4.98 10.98 -11.52
C LEU A 139 3.91 11.13 -10.43
N ALA A 140 4.06 12.09 -9.52
CA ALA A 140 3.08 12.34 -8.47
C ALA A 140 1.71 12.75 -9.04
N THR A 141 1.68 13.57 -10.09
CA THR A 141 0.45 13.96 -10.80
C THR A 141 -0.22 12.74 -11.42
N VAL A 142 0.52 11.95 -12.20
CA VAL A 142 -0.02 10.74 -12.85
C VAL A 142 -0.57 9.76 -11.82
N LEU A 143 0.17 9.51 -10.74
CA LEU A 143 -0.28 8.60 -9.67
C LEU A 143 -1.53 9.14 -8.94
N GLY A 144 -1.64 10.46 -8.77
CA GLY A 144 -2.84 11.10 -8.26
C GLY A 144 -4.04 10.82 -9.17
N THR A 145 -3.88 11.04 -10.47
CA THR A 145 -4.90 10.77 -11.49
C THR A 145 -5.30 9.29 -11.52
N VAL A 146 -4.34 8.37 -11.40
CA VAL A 146 -4.63 6.92 -11.24
C VAL A 146 -5.49 6.66 -10.01
N GLY A 147 -5.17 7.30 -8.87
CA GLY A 147 -5.96 7.19 -7.65
C GLY A 147 -7.38 7.71 -7.82
N ASP A 148 -7.53 8.88 -8.45
CA ASP A 148 -8.83 9.49 -8.72
C ASP A 148 -9.69 8.61 -9.64
N VAL A 149 -9.10 8.06 -10.70
CA VAL A 149 -9.77 7.11 -11.61
C VAL A 149 -10.13 5.81 -10.88
N ALA A 150 -9.25 5.28 -10.03
CA ALA A 150 -9.50 4.08 -9.23
C ALA A 150 -10.67 4.29 -8.26
N GLN A 151 -10.72 5.45 -7.60
CA GLN A 151 -11.81 5.81 -6.70
C GLN A 151 -13.16 5.86 -7.42
N VAL A 152 -13.21 6.46 -8.61
CA VAL A 152 -14.46 6.63 -9.37
C VAL A 152 -14.90 5.33 -10.02
N SER A 153 -13.96 4.53 -10.50
CA SER A 153 -14.26 3.21 -11.08
C SER A 153 -14.61 2.14 -10.05
N GLY A 154 -14.30 2.37 -8.77
CA GLY A 154 -14.41 1.35 -7.72
C GLY A 154 -13.42 0.19 -7.90
N ARG A 155 -12.41 0.34 -8.76
CA ARG A 155 -11.37 -0.67 -9.02
C ARG A 155 -10.12 -0.41 -8.18
N SER A 156 -9.23 -1.39 -8.13
CA SER A 156 -7.99 -1.24 -7.37
C SER A 156 -7.06 -0.21 -8.02
N PHE A 157 -6.18 0.39 -7.20
CA PHE A 157 -5.15 1.31 -7.66
C PHE A 157 -4.21 0.65 -8.69
N GLN A 158 -3.93 -0.65 -8.49
CA GLN A 158 -3.06 -1.45 -9.34
C GLN A 158 -3.70 -1.72 -10.70
N ASP A 159 -5.01 -2.01 -10.74
CA ASP A 159 -5.72 -2.25 -12.00
C ASP A 159 -5.72 -0.99 -12.87
N MET A 160 -6.06 0.16 -12.29
CA MET A 160 -6.02 1.43 -13.04
C MET A 160 -4.59 1.84 -13.38
N GLY A 161 -3.64 1.59 -12.47
CA GLY A 161 -2.22 1.82 -12.73
C GLY A 161 -1.68 1.00 -13.90
N LEU A 162 -2.14 -0.24 -14.08
CA LEU A 162 -1.77 -1.08 -15.21
C LEU A 162 -2.25 -0.48 -16.54
N ILE A 163 -3.48 0.02 -16.59
CA ILE A 163 -4.02 0.67 -17.79
C ILE A 163 -3.18 1.92 -18.13
N PHE A 164 -2.93 2.79 -17.14
CA PHE A 164 -2.11 3.98 -17.34
C PHE A 164 -0.69 3.63 -17.79
N GLN A 165 -0.12 2.54 -17.25
CA GLN A 165 1.18 2.04 -17.68
C GLN A 165 1.15 1.57 -19.14
N GLN A 166 0.09 0.88 -19.58
CA GLN A 166 -0.07 0.46 -20.98
C GLN A 166 -0.13 1.67 -21.92
N VAL A 167 -0.90 2.70 -21.56
CA VAL A 167 -0.96 3.96 -22.33
C VAL A 167 0.40 4.65 -22.36
N ALA A 168 1.08 4.76 -21.21
CA ALA A 168 2.40 5.37 -21.11
C ALA A 168 3.45 4.63 -21.96
N ALA A 169 3.47 3.30 -21.89
CA ALA A 169 4.41 2.47 -22.66
C ALA A 169 4.18 2.59 -24.18
N LYS A 170 2.92 2.79 -24.61
CA LYS A 170 2.57 3.04 -26.02
C LYS A 170 2.75 4.51 -26.43
N GLY A 171 2.89 5.42 -25.46
CA GLY A 171 2.91 6.87 -25.65
C GLY A 171 1.57 7.50 -26.07
N LYS A 172 0.50 6.69 -26.17
CA LYS A 172 -0.81 7.12 -26.67
C LYS A 172 -1.92 6.20 -26.20
N LEU A 173 -3.13 6.76 -26.07
CA LEU A 173 -4.33 5.98 -25.77
C LEU A 173 -4.76 5.20 -27.01
N GLN A 174 -4.98 3.89 -26.85
CA GLN A 174 -5.56 3.05 -27.90
C GLN A 174 -6.95 2.54 -27.48
N GLY A 175 -7.65 1.96 -28.45
CA GLY A 175 -9.00 1.44 -28.27
C GLY A 175 -9.13 0.44 -27.12
N ASP A 176 -8.13 -0.42 -26.91
CA ASP A 176 -8.17 -1.44 -25.86
C ASP A 176 -8.18 -0.82 -24.45
N GLU A 177 -7.26 0.11 -24.16
CA GLU A 177 -7.20 0.79 -22.87
C GLU A 177 -8.42 1.69 -22.65
N MET A 178 -8.87 2.37 -23.72
CA MET A 178 -10.11 3.14 -23.69
C MET A 178 -11.31 2.27 -23.32
N LEU A 179 -11.47 1.10 -23.95
CA LEU A 179 -12.53 0.16 -23.65
C LEU A 179 -12.41 -0.37 -22.22
N GLN A 180 -11.21 -0.67 -21.73
CA GLN A 180 -11.00 -1.10 -20.34
C GLN A 180 -11.46 -0.04 -19.34
N LEU A 181 -11.17 1.24 -19.59
CA LEU A 181 -11.61 2.35 -18.74
C LEU A 181 -13.12 2.56 -18.81
N MET A 182 -13.72 2.48 -20.00
CA MET A 182 -15.18 2.56 -20.16
C MET A 182 -15.90 1.42 -19.47
N GLN A 183 -15.38 0.20 -19.55
CA GLN A 183 -15.87 -0.95 -18.78
C GLN A 183 -15.65 -0.80 -17.26
N SER A 184 -14.76 0.11 -16.86
CA SER A 184 -14.55 0.52 -15.46
C SER A 184 -15.48 1.66 -15.05
N GLY A 185 -16.46 2.04 -15.89
CA GLY A 185 -17.40 3.12 -15.61
C GLY A 185 -16.85 4.52 -15.88
N ILE A 186 -15.67 4.64 -16.51
CA ILE A 186 -15.06 5.93 -16.81
C ILE A 186 -15.48 6.39 -18.22
N PRO A 187 -16.20 7.51 -18.37
CA PRO A 187 -16.66 7.99 -19.68
C PRO A 187 -15.53 8.70 -20.44
N VAL A 188 -14.49 7.94 -20.82
CA VAL A 188 -13.25 8.46 -21.42
C VAL A 188 -13.49 9.31 -22.66
N LEU A 189 -14.38 8.86 -23.56
CA LEU A 189 -14.69 9.62 -24.78
C LEU A 189 -15.30 10.98 -24.49
N GLN A 190 -16.07 11.10 -23.41
CA GLN A 190 -16.65 12.38 -23.00
C GLN A 190 -15.57 13.30 -22.47
N TYR A 191 -14.68 12.79 -21.61
CA TYR A 191 -13.59 13.59 -21.05
C TYR A 191 -12.61 14.05 -22.14
N LEU A 192 -12.32 13.20 -23.12
CA LEU A 192 -11.52 13.59 -24.28
C LEU A 192 -12.24 14.61 -25.16
N ALA A 193 -13.54 14.42 -25.41
CA ALA A 193 -14.36 15.37 -26.17
C ALA A 193 -14.34 16.77 -25.51
N ASP A 194 -14.51 16.82 -24.19
CA ASP A 194 -14.49 18.06 -23.41
C ASP A 194 -13.09 18.69 -23.36
N HIS A 195 -12.03 17.88 -23.29
CA HIS A 195 -10.64 18.34 -23.31
C HIS A 195 -10.27 18.96 -24.67
N PHE A 196 -10.58 18.27 -25.77
CA PHE A 196 -10.26 18.71 -27.13
C PHE A 196 -11.28 19.68 -27.74
N LYS A 197 -12.42 19.92 -27.08
CA LYS A 197 -13.56 20.72 -27.59
C LYS A 197 -14.11 20.18 -28.90
N VAL A 198 -14.25 18.86 -28.96
CA VAL A 198 -14.78 18.11 -30.12
C VAL A 198 -15.97 17.26 -29.70
N THR A 199 -16.65 16.64 -30.65
CA THR A 199 -17.70 15.66 -30.36
C THR A 199 -17.12 14.32 -29.88
N SER A 200 -17.90 13.51 -29.17
CA SER A 200 -17.46 12.16 -28.73
C SER A 200 -17.08 11.26 -29.92
N ALA A 201 -17.72 11.43 -31.08
CA ALA A 201 -17.38 10.71 -32.30
C ALA A 201 -16.00 11.12 -32.85
N GLU A 202 -15.67 12.42 -32.80
CA GLU A 202 -14.35 12.92 -33.16
C GLU A 202 -13.30 12.48 -32.15
N ALA A 203 -13.59 12.50 -30.85
CA ALA A 203 -12.69 11.97 -29.82
C ALA A 203 -12.40 10.48 -30.05
N GLN A 204 -13.41 9.66 -30.37
CA GLN A 204 -13.22 8.25 -30.72
C GLN A 204 -12.33 8.08 -31.96
N LYS A 205 -12.51 8.94 -32.96
CA LYS A 205 -11.65 8.95 -34.15
C LYS A 205 -10.20 9.34 -33.79
N MET A 206 -9.99 10.32 -32.92
CA MET A 206 -8.66 10.70 -32.45
C MET A 206 -7.96 9.56 -31.72
N VAL A 207 -8.66 8.80 -30.88
CA VAL A 207 -8.12 7.59 -30.22
C VAL A 207 -7.79 6.52 -31.26
N SER A 208 -8.69 6.29 -32.22
CA SER A 208 -8.49 5.30 -33.29
C SER A 208 -7.29 5.64 -34.19
N ASP A 209 -7.11 6.93 -34.48
CA ASP A 209 -5.96 7.46 -35.24
C ASP A 209 -4.67 7.49 -34.40
N GLY A 210 -4.74 7.20 -33.10
CA GLY A 210 -3.62 7.27 -32.17
C GLY A 210 -3.08 8.69 -31.95
N LYS A 211 -3.96 9.69 -32.03
CA LYS A 211 -3.63 11.12 -31.87
C LYS A 211 -3.71 11.60 -30.44
N VAL A 212 -4.27 10.81 -29.53
CA VAL A 212 -4.36 11.15 -28.10
C VAL A 212 -3.10 10.67 -27.40
N SER A 213 -2.21 11.60 -27.06
CA SER A 213 -0.97 11.26 -26.35
C SER A 213 -1.25 10.80 -24.90
N PHE A 214 -0.27 10.19 -24.25
CA PHE A 214 -0.39 9.86 -22.83
C PHE A 214 -0.68 11.11 -21.97
N GLU A 215 -0.03 12.22 -22.27
CA GLU A 215 -0.19 13.49 -21.56
C GLU A 215 -1.59 14.07 -21.74
N GLU A 216 -2.13 14.04 -22.96
CA GLU A 216 -3.50 14.50 -23.24
C GLU A 216 -4.54 13.60 -22.58
N PHE A 217 -4.30 12.29 -22.60
CA PHE A 217 -5.13 11.32 -21.89
C PHE A 217 -5.13 11.59 -20.37
N GLU A 218 -3.94 11.73 -19.75
CA GLU A 218 -3.80 12.02 -18.32
C GLU A 218 -4.49 13.33 -17.96
N ALA A 219 -4.29 14.38 -18.76
CA ALA A 219 -4.88 15.69 -18.54
C ALA A 219 -6.40 15.64 -18.60
N ALA A 220 -6.97 14.98 -19.62
CA ALA A 220 -8.42 14.81 -19.74
C ALA A 220 -9.02 14.06 -18.54
N MET A 221 -8.36 13.00 -18.05
CA MET A 221 -8.84 12.28 -16.86
C MET A 221 -8.76 13.17 -15.61
N ARG A 222 -7.64 13.88 -15.43
CA ARG A 222 -7.40 14.74 -14.26
C ARG A 222 -8.34 15.94 -14.20
N GLU A 223 -8.69 16.53 -15.34
CA GLU A 223 -9.62 17.67 -15.42
C GLU A 223 -11.01 17.31 -14.90
N HIS A 224 -11.47 16.09 -15.15
CA HIS A 224 -12.81 15.64 -14.75
C HIS A 224 -12.86 14.90 -13.42
N LEU A 225 -11.81 14.16 -13.07
CA LEU A 225 -11.80 13.28 -11.91
C LEU A 225 -10.90 13.79 -10.78
N GLY A 226 -10.13 14.85 -11.02
CA GLY A 226 -9.14 15.38 -10.09
C GLY A 226 -9.70 15.58 -8.67
N GLY A 227 -9.05 14.96 -7.69
CA GLY A 227 -9.40 15.05 -6.29
C GLY A 227 -10.49 14.09 -5.81
N ALA A 228 -11.04 13.23 -6.68
CA ALA A 228 -12.02 12.22 -6.29
C ALA A 228 -11.51 11.30 -5.16
N ALA A 229 -10.27 10.82 -5.24
CA ALA A 229 -9.67 9.94 -4.23
C ALA A 229 -9.48 10.65 -2.89
N LYS A 230 -9.15 11.94 -2.92
CA LYS A 230 -8.97 12.75 -1.73
C LYS A 230 -10.31 13.10 -1.08
N ASN A 231 -11.30 13.51 -1.88
CA ASN A 231 -12.65 13.77 -1.41
C ASN A 231 -13.32 12.51 -0.83
N ALA A 232 -13.04 11.33 -1.42
CA ALA A 232 -13.45 10.04 -0.86
C ALA A 232 -12.76 9.75 0.50
N GLY A 233 -11.47 10.05 0.62
CA GLY A 233 -10.75 9.99 1.90
C GLY A 233 -11.32 10.94 2.97
N ASP A 234 -11.79 12.12 2.55
CA ASP A 234 -12.37 13.15 3.43
C ASP A 234 -13.88 12.90 3.76
N SER A 235 -14.56 11.99 3.06
CA SER A 235 -16.00 11.74 3.21
C SER A 235 -16.35 10.61 4.21
N PHE A 236 -17.66 10.39 4.40
CA PHE A 236 -18.34 9.81 5.57
C PHE A 236 -17.77 8.49 6.14
N GLU A 237 -17.06 7.68 5.36
CA GLU A 237 -16.44 6.42 5.82
C GLU A 237 -15.14 6.66 6.61
N GLY A 238 -14.36 7.69 6.23
CA GLY A 238 -13.23 8.20 7.03
C GLY A 238 -13.69 8.89 8.32
N ALA A 239 -14.81 9.62 8.25
CA ALA A 239 -15.45 10.20 9.43
C ALA A 239 -16.03 9.11 10.36
N MET A 240 -16.67 8.07 9.83
CA MET A 240 -17.20 6.93 10.60
C MET A 240 -16.07 6.11 11.24
N GLY A 241 -14.92 5.96 10.55
CA GLY A 241 -13.71 5.37 11.12
C GLY A 241 -13.17 6.17 12.31
N ASN A 242 -13.16 7.49 12.22
CA ASN A 242 -12.78 8.39 13.32
C ASN A 242 -13.79 8.36 14.47
N VAL A 243 -15.08 8.28 14.18
CA VAL A 243 -16.14 8.13 15.19
C VAL A 243 -16.04 6.77 15.88
N ARG A 244 -15.82 5.68 15.14
CA ARG A 244 -15.61 4.33 15.70
C ARG A 244 -14.35 4.27 16.56
N ALA A 245 -13.27 4.93 16.14
CA ALA A 245 -12.06 5.06 16.94
C ALA A 245 -12.27 5.91 18.20
N ALA A 246 -13.04 6.99 18.11
CA ALA A 246 -13.40 7.82 19.27
C ALA A 246 -14.30 7.06 20.26
N LEU A 247 -15.27 6.27 19.78
CA LEU A 247 -16.12 5.41 20.61
C LEU A 247 -15.34 4.27 21.26
N SER A 248 -14.39 3.65 20.55
CA SER A 248 -13.49 2.66 21.14
C SER A 248 -12.60 3.26 22.24
N ARG A 249 -12.10 4.49 22.08
CA ARG A 249 -11.33 5.20 23.12
C ARG A 249 -12.17 5.57 24.34
N LEU A 250 -13.44 5.93 24.13
CA LEU A 250 -14.42 6.18 25.20
C LEU A 250 -14.76 4.89 25.97
N GLY A 251 -14.91 3.76 25.26
CA GLY A 251 -15.08 2.45 25.88
C GLY A 251 -13.84 1.99 26.65
N GLU A 252 -12.65 2.30 26.15
CA GLU A 252 -11.36 2.03 26.81
C GLU A 252 -11.20 2.84 28.11
N THR A 253 -11.75 4.07 28.18
CA THR A 253 -11.74 4.88 29.41
C THR A 253 -12.70 4.37 30.49
N ILE A 254 -13.79 3.70 30.09
CA ILE A 254 -14.74 3.06 31.03
C ILE A 254 -14.23 1.69 31.49
N ALA A 255 -13.43 1.01 30.66
CA ALA A 255 -12.83 -0.30 30.98
C ALA A 255 -11.49 -0.22 31.73
N THR A 256 -10.88 0.96 31.87
CA THR A 256 -9.80 1.19 32.86
C THR A 256 -10.37 1.17 34.28
N PRO A 257 -9.96 0.24 35.16
CA PRO A 257 -10.36 0.32 36.56
C PRO A 257 -9.75 1.59 37.17
N VAL A 258 -10.59 2.41 37.79
CA VAL A 258 -10.15 3.48 38.68
C VAL A 258 -9.41 2.84 39.85
N SER A 259 -8.08 2.76 39.76
CA SER A 259 -7.24 2.48 40.91
C SER A 259 -6.67 3.81 41.43
N ARG A 260 -7.29 4.30 42.51
CA ARG A 260 -6.61 5.07 43.54
C ARG A 260 -5.72 4.14 44.35
#